data_AF-A0A6B1I037-F1
#
_entry.id   AF-A0A6B1I037-F1
#
_cell.length_a   1.000
_cell.length_b   1.000
_cell.length_c   1.000
_cell.angle_alpha   90.00
_cell.angle_beta   90.00
_cell.angle_gamma   90.00
#
_symmetry.space_group_name_H-M   'P 1'
#
loop_
_entity.id
_entity.type
_entity.pdbx_description
1 polymer ?
#
loop_
_entity_poly.entity_id
_entity_poly.type
_entity_poly.pdbx_seq_one_letter_code
_entity_poly.pdbx_strand_id
1 'polypeptide(L)'
;MLSDFNENSNLTPDYEEPFLRHYIDPPDFLFGVDMNHNTVVDRFENDDEADYPYRKGHRGWNVYGGAEIYPGINLTVGRNREWLIAGEERSTAIYALLSAVRDISRTGKFEAFHMIKSVEDNIADNLLQWVQRPGSIGGLQPFDDPLLTGNTLVNQSFVGYKYTRGNLTFVNKFRLDHFKQRDDAADRLRDSAFYGVINKADYPFSIGRNITLIPRWKNMWRKRTQPRAVQLDINELSEIFSLSAVFPVLTRSRVEVGVEAIIFRNAVAIPDPLPPEYIDDFIGRVFTVQYTNRVQYQGYSVTSNVGFQVNDINFANLTDQDVSNTIAFIELYAGLEEERLGGRPAERRGWSF
;
A
#
# COMPACT_ATOMS: atom_id res chain seq x y z
N MET A 1 16.90 2.70 -5.68
CA MET A 1 15.72 3.54 -5.42
C MET A 1 15.33 3.37 -3.96
N LEU A 2 15.02 4.45 -3.24
CA LEU A 2 14.23 4.31 -2.01
C LEU A 2 12.83 3.93 -2.46
N SER A 3 12.31 2.80 -1.97
CA SER A 3 10.89 2.49 -2.16
C SER A 3 10.09 3.52 -1.36
N ASP A 4 9.04 4.11 -1.96
CA ASP A 4 8.10 5.02 -1.28
C ASP A 4 7.39 4.34 -0.08
N PHE A 5 7.52 3.03 0.05
CA PHE A 5 6.97 2.21 1.13
C PHE A 5 8.04 1.66 2.08
N ASN A 6 9.25 2.23 2.09
CA ASN A 6 10.32 1.83 3.01
C ASN A 6 11.24 3.03 3.29
N GLU A 7 10.73 3.98 4.07
CA GLU A 7 11.44 5.23 4.39
C GLU A 7 12.72 5.00 5.22
N ASN A 8 12.71 3.99 6.10
CA ASN A 8 13.84 3.68 6.97
C ASN A 8 14.90 2.77 6.31
N SER A 9 14.66 2.36 5.05
CA SER A 9 15.54 1.50 4.25
C SER A 9 15.93 0.19 4.96
N ASN A 10 15.03 -0.37 5.76
CA ASN A 10 15.20 -1.70 6.33
C ASN A 10 14.74 -2.78 5.32
N LEU A 11 14.54 -4.03 5.74
CA LEU A 11 14.06 -5.12 4.87
C LEU A 11 12.56 -5.43 5.07
N THR A 12 11.78 -4.45 5.53
CA THR A 12 10.35 -4.55 5.84
C THR A 12 9.63 -3.30 5.30
N PRO A 13 8.63 -3.42 4.42
CA PRO A 13 7.86 -2.25 4.00
C PRO A 13 7.11 -1.63 5.17
N ASP A 14 7.00 -0.30 5.15
CA ASP A 14 6.34 0.51 6.18
C ASP A 14 4.86 0.10 6.41
N TYR A 15 4.19 -0.46 5.39
CA TYR A 15 2.81 -0.98 5.52
C TYR A 15 2.73 -2.33 6.24
N GLU A 16 3.85 -3.01 6.46
CA GLU A 16 3.99 -4.22 7.28
C GLU A 16 4.67 -3.96 8.62
N GLU A 17 5.20 -2.75 8.85
CA GLU A 17 5.86 -2.41 10.10
C GLU A 17 4.86 -2.04 11.21
N PRO A 18 5.03 -2.57 12.44
CA PRO A 18 4.20 -2.17 13.56
C PRO A 18 4.20 -0.66 13.79
N PHE A 19 3.06 -0.09 14.13
CA PHE A 19 2.80 1.35 14.28
C PHE A 19 2.87 2.17 12.98
N LEU A 20 3.84 1.92 12.09
CA LEU A 20 3.97 2.61 10.79
C LEU A 20 2.88 2.19 9.81
N ARG A 21 2.47 0.91 9.83
CA ARG A 21 1.37 0.37 9.00
C ARG A 21 0.04 1.07 9.20
N HIS A 22 -0.13 1.82 10.30
CA HIS A 22 -1.31 2.65 10.47
C HIS A 22 -1.36 3.78 9.44
N TYR A 23 -0.21 4.36 9.13
CA TYR A 23 -0.08 5.53 8.28
C TYR A 23 0.07 5.18 6.81
N ILE A 24 0.80 4.11 6.51
CA ILE A 24 1.05 3.66 5.15
C ILE A 24 0.08 2.53 4.78
N ASP A 25 -0.55 2.66 3.62
CA ASP A 25 -1.48 1.67 3.10
C ASP A 25 -0.77 0.75 2.10
N PRO A 26 -1.06 -0.57 2.07
CA PRO A 26 -0.44 -1.45 1.10
C PRO A 26 -0.78 -1.03 -0.35
N PRO A 27 0.15 -1.20 -1.32
CA PRO A 27 -0.05 -0.81 -2.72
C PRO A 27 -1.33 -1.34 -3.35
N ASP A 28 -1.74 -2.58 -2.98
CA ASP A 28 -2.99 -3.21 -3.43
C ASP A 28 -4.23 -2.33 -3.21
N PHE A 29 -4.25 -1.46 -2.19
CA PHE A 29 -5.41 -0.62 -1.87
C PHE A 29 -5.36 0.76 -2.51
N LEU A 30 -4.23 1.12 -3.13
CA LEU A 30 -4.00 2.45 -3.67
C LEU A 30 -4.39 2.49 -5.15
N PHE A 31 -5.03 3.59 -5.55
CA PHE A 31 -5.29 3.80 -6.96
C PHE A 31 -4.02 4.25 -7.67
N GLY A 32 -3.85 3.71 -8.86
CA GLY A 32 -3.09 4.39 -9.89
C GLY A 32 -3.41 3.82 -11.25
N VAL A 33 -2.82 4.47 -12.24
CA VAL A 33 -2.99 4.10 -13.63
C VAL A 33 -2.01 2.97 -13.95
N ASP A 34 -2.49 2.02 -14.73
CA ASP A 34 -1.75 0.89 -15.31
C ASP A 34 -1.93 1.00 -16.83
N MET A 35 -0.89 1.46 -17.55
CA MET A 35 -0.95 1.73 -19.00
C MET A 35 -0.28 0.64 -19.85
N ASN A 36 0.55 -0.20 -19.27
CA ASN A 36 1.15 -1.39 -19.88
C ASN A 36 0.35 -2.67 -19.63
N HIS A 37 -0.72 -2.60 -18.83
CA HIS A 37 -1.77 -3.60 -18.67
C HIS A 37 -1.35 -4.92 -17.99
N ASN A 38 -0.28 -4.89 -17.19
CA ASN A 38 0.30 -6.05 -16.52
C ASN A 38 -0.28 -6.30 -15.11
N THR A 39 -1.35 -5.57 -14.75
CA THR A 39 -2.09 -5.64 -13.48
C THR A 39 -1.42 -4.97 -12.27
N VAL A 40 -0.20 -4.49 -12.42
CA VAL A 40 0.48 -3.65 -11.43
C VAL A 40 0.29 -2.19 -11.84
N VAL A 41 0.12 -1.32 -10.85
CA VAL A 41 0.02 0.12 -11.14
C VAL A 41 1.41 0.64 -11.49
N ASP A 42 1.54 1.42 -12.57
CA ASP A 42 2.83 1.92 -13.11
C ASP A 42 3.79 2.46 -12.01
N ARG A 43 3.27 3.18 -11.00
CA ARG A 43 4.09 3.76 -9.92
C ARG A 43 4.65 2.75 -8.91
N PHE A 44 4.12 1.53 -8.91
CA PHE A 44 4.49 0.42 -8.01
C PHE A 44 5.23 -0.68 -8.76
N GLU A 45 5.53 -0.46 -10.03
CA GLU A 45 6.38 -1.35 -10.81
C GLU A 45 7.82 -1.21 -10.36
N ASN A 46 8.53 -2.32 -10.48
CA ASN A 46 9.95 -2.38 -10.27
C ASN A 46 10.46 -3.48 -11.19
N ASP A 47 11.52 -3.21 -11.93
CA ASP A 47 12.17 -4.15 -12.83
C ASP A 47 13.70 -4.01 -12.72
N ASP A 48 14.44 -4.85 -13.44
CA ASP A 48 15.90 -4.76 -13.55
C ASP A 48 16.34 -3.99 -14.81
N GLU A 49 15.40 -3.34 -15.50
CA GLU A 49 15.67 -2.55 -16.68
C GLU A 49 16.04 -1.10 -16.31
N ALA A 50 16.55 -0.36 -17.29
CA ALA A 50 16.81 1.06 -17.11
C ALA A 50 15.54 1.85 -17.45
N ASP A 51 15.20 2.83 -16.61
CA ASP A 51 14.07 3.75 -16.80
C ASP A 51 14.24 4.61 -18.06
N TYR A 52 13.87 4.08 -19.22
CA TYR A 52 13.74 4.83 -20.46
C TYR A 52 12.29 5.26 -20.66
N PRO A 53 12.03 6.40 -21.34
CA PRO A 53 10.66 6.80 -21.70
C PRO A 53 9.89 5.76 -22.53
N TYR A 54 10.61 4.82 -23.17
CA TYR A 54 10.07 3.63 -23.83
C TYR A 54 10.99 2.44 -23.55
N ARG A 55 10.42 1.29 -23.24
CA ARG A 55 11.18 0.05 -23.03
C ARG A 55 11.95 -0.36 -24.28
N LYS A 56 13.08 -1.04 -24.08
CA LYS A 56 13.98 -1.39 -25.17
C LYS A 56 13.29 -2.39 -26.11
N GLY A 57 13.23 -2.07 -27.40
CA GLY A 57 12.60 -2.93 -28.39
C GLY A 57 11.10 -2.71 -28.56
N HIS A 58 10.53 -1.73 -27.84
CA HIS A 58 9.14 -1.33 -27.97
C HIS A 58 9.01 -0.12 -28.90
N ARG A 59 7.86 -0.01 -29.58
CA ARG A 59 7.46 1.18 -30.33
C ARG A 59 5.96 1.38 -30.20
N GLY A 60 5.53 2.63 -30.07
CA GLY A 60 4.12 2.91 -29.89
C GLY A 60 3.75 4.38 -29.97
N TRP A 61 2.50 4.66 -29.67
CA TRP A 61 1.95 6.00 -29.49
C TRP A 61 0.81 5.98 -28.47
N ASN A 62 0.61 7.11 -27.81
CA ASN A 62 -0.56 7.37 -26.98
C ASN A 62 -1.12 8.75 -27.35
N VAL A 63 -2.42 8.81 -27.62
CA VAL A 63 -3.15 10.05 -27.89
C VAL A 63 -4.30 10.14 -26.91
N TYR A 64 -4.37 11.25 -26.17
CA TYR A 64 -5.43 11.49 -25.21
C TYR A 64 -5.89 12.94 -25.24
N GLY A 65 -7.12 13.15 -24.80
CA GLY A 65 -7.71 14.47 -24.59
C GLY A 65 -8.53 14.46 -23.32
N GLY A 66 -8.49 15.55 -22.57
CA GLY A 66 -9.24 15.68 -21.33
C GLY A 66 -9.82 17.07 -21.15
N ALA A 67 -10.89 17.15 -20.38
CA ALA A 67 -11.55 18.39 -20.02
C ALA A 67 -12.10 18.31 -18.60
N GLU A 68 -12.14 19.45 -17.93
CA GLU A 68 -12.91 19.64 -16.72
C GLU A 68 -14.40 19.75 -17.11
N ILE A 69 -15.15 18.66 -16.94
CA ILE A 69 -16.56 18.58 -17.37
C ILE A 69 -17.52 19.22 -16.37
N TYR A 70 -17.06 19.41 -15.13
CA TYR A 70 -17.68 20.15 -14.05
C TYR A 70 -16.56 20.60 -13.11
N PRO A 71 -16.67 21.71 -12.35
CA PRO A 71 -15.59 22.14 -11.48
C PRO A 71 -15.02 20.96 -10.66
N GLY A 72 -13.70 20.80 -10.57
CA GLY A 72 -12.98 19.70 -9.91
C GLY A 72 -13.40 18.27 -10.31
N ILE A 73 -14.03 18.08 -11.47
CA ILE A 73 -14.29 16.77 -12.10
C ILE A 73 -13.66 16.79 -13.49
N ASN A 74 -12.60 16.01 -13.67
CA ASN A 74 -11.89 15.89 -14.94
C ASN A 74 -12.22 14.56 -15.61
N LEU A 75 -12.56 14.62 -16.90
CA LEU A 75 -12.69 13.46 -17.77
C LEU A 75 -11.54 13.46 -18.77
N THR A 76 -10.83 12.35 -18.87
CA THR A 76 -9.81 12.10 -19.89
C THR A 76 -10.22 10.88 -20.70
N VAL A 77 -10.09 10.95 -22.01
CA VAL A 77 -10.28 9.82 -22.91
C VAL A 77 -9.03 9.68 -23.76
N GLY A 78 -8.57 8.46 -23.97
CA GLY A 78 -7.37 8.22 -24.75
C GLY A 78 -7.37 6.87 -25.45
N ARG A 79 -6.40 6.74 -26.34
CA ARG A 79 -6.09 5.52 -27.05
C ARG A 79 -4.58 5.38 -27.16
N ASN A 80 -4.07 4.22 -26.79
CA ASN A 80 -2.68 3.84 -26.99
C ASN A 80 -2.59 2.61 -27.90
N ARG A 81 -1.43 2.50 -28.53
CA ARG A 81 -1.02 1.33 -29.29
C ARG A 81 0.48 1.16 -29.19
N GLU A 82 0.90 -0.06 -28.88
CA GLU A 82 2.28 -0.46 -28.73
C GLU A 82 2.51 -1.80 -29.43
N TRP A 83 3.76 -2.03 -29.86
CA TRP A 83 4.19 -3.27 -30.49
C TRP A 83 5.69 -3.47 -30.31
N LEU A 84 6.12 -4.73 -30.33
CA LEU A 84 7.53 -5.08 -30.33
C LEU A 84 8.14 -4.88 -31.72
N ILE A 85 9.37 -4.37 -31.77
CA ILE A 85 10.09 -4.14 -33.03
C ILE A 85 10.54 -5.47 -33.66
N ALA A 86 10.87 -6.45 -32.82
CA ALA A 86 11.40 -7.76 -33.22
C ALA A 86 10.38 -8.91 -33.04
N GLY A 87 9.12 -8.59 -32.75
CA GLY A 87 8.08 -9.56 -32.40
C GLY A 87 6.73 -9.28 -33.09
N GLU A 88 5.78 -10.19 -32.91
CA GLU A 88 4.41 -10.04 -33.41
C GLU A 88 3.45 -9.47 -32.35
N GLU A 89 3.93 -9.36 -31.11
CA GLU A 89 3.20 -8.92 -29.93
C GLU A 89 2.82 -7.44 -30.02
N ARG A 90 1.61 -7.14 -29.55
CA ARG A 90 0.93 -5.86 -29.65
C ARG A 90 0.06 -5.63 -28.43
N SER A 91 0.01 -4.38 -28.02
CA SER A 91 -0.94 -3.88 -27.02
C SER A 91 -1.76 -2.76 -27.62
N THR A 92 -3.09 -2.83 -27.49
CA THR A 92 -3.96 -1.70 -27.82
C THR A 92 -4.98 -1.48 -26.72
N ALA A 93 -5.19 -0.23 -26.33
CA ALA A 93 -6.29 0.10 -25.45
C ALA A 93 -6.98 1.40 -25.83
N ILE A 94 -8.28 1.45 -25.54
CA ILE A 94 -9.09 2.67 -25.50
C ILE A 94 -9.58 2.80 -24.07
N TYR A 95 -9.38 3.99 -23.48
CA TYR A 95 -9.69 4.21 -22.08
C TYR A 95 -10.39 5.54 -21.84
N ALA A 96 -11.16 5.59 -20.76
CA ALA A 96 -11.70 6.81 -20.18
C ALA A 96 -11.40 6.81 -18.68
N LEU A 97 -10.92 7.95 -18.17
CA LEU A 97 -10.61 8.20 -16.77
C LEU A 97 -11.42 9.42 -16.29
N LEU A 98 -12.26 9.19 -15.30
CA LEU A 98 -12.93 10.22 -14.53
C LEU A 98 -12.20 10.40 -13.21
N SER A 99 -11.87 11.63 -12.85
CA SER A 99 -11.28 11.97 -11.55
C SER A 99 -12.03 13.14 -10.92
N ALA A 100 -12.23 13.07 -9.61
CA ALA A 100 -12.88 14.13 -8.84
C ALA A 100 -12.20 14.30 -7.49
N VAL A 101 -11.87 15.53 -7.11
CA VAL A 101 -11.33 15.86 -5.78
C VAL A 101 -12.08 17.04 -5.21
N ARG A 102 -12.58 16.88 -3.99
CA ARG A 102 -13.35 17.91 -3.28
C ARG A 102 -12.93 18.00 -1.83
N ASP A 103 -12.71 19.21 -1.37
CA ASP A 103 -12.54 19.51 0.05
C ASP A 103 -13.73 20.35 0.52
N ILE A 104 -14.53 19.79 1.44
CA ILE A 104 -15.73 20.44 1.97
C ILE A 104 -15.51 20.64 3.46
N SER A 105 -15.40 21.89 3.92
CA SER A 105 -14.95 22.22 5.29
C SER A 105 -15.76 21.58 6.43
N ARG A 106 -17.01 21.16 6.20
CA ARG A 106 -17.85 20.47 7.20
C ARG A 106 -17.91 18.95 7.06
N THR A 107 -17.71 18.45 5.85
CA THR A 107 -17.94 17.03 5.51
C THR A 107 -16.63 16.28 5.33
N GLY A 108 -15.51 16.97 5.08
CA GLY A 108 -14.20 16.37 4.86
C GLY A 108 -13.76 16.43 3.40
N LYS A 109 -12.64 15.75 3.12
CA LYS A 109 -12.05 15.64 1.79
C LYS A 109 -12.51 14.34 1.14
N PHE A 110 -12.95 14.44 -0.10
CA PHE A 110 -13.35 13.32 -0.96
C PHE A 110 -12.45 13.29 -2.18
N GLU A 111 -12.12 12.08 -2.60
CA GLU A 111 -11.57 11.82 -3.92
C GLU A 111 -12.24 10.61 -4.54
N ALA A 112 -12.40 10.64 -5.85
CA ALA A 112 -12.92 9.53 -6.61
C ALA A 112 -12.17 9.44 -7.94
N PHE A 113 -11.79 8.22 -8.29
CA PHE A 113 -11.22 7.90 -9.58
C PHE A 113 -12.00 6.73 -10.17
N HIS A 114 -12.28 6.80 -11.46
CA HIS A 114 -12.93 5.73 -12.19
C HIS A 114 -12.32 5.63 -13.57
N MET A 115 -11.72 4.50 -13.88
CA MET A 115 -11.15 4.20 -15.19
C MET A 115 -11.85 2.99 -15.79
N ILE A 116 -12.26 3.13 -17.04
CA ILE A 116 -12.69 2.01 -17.86
C ILE A 116 -11.76 1.92 -19.06
N LYS A 117 -11.22 0.73 -19.33
CA LYS A 117 -10.36 0.47 -20.48
C LYS A 117 -10.79 -0.80 -21.20
N SER A 118 -10.86 -0.74 -22.53
CA SER A 118 -10.99 -1.91 -23.40
C SER A 118 -9.61 -2.20 -23.96
N VAL A 119 -9.05 -3.35 -23.60
CA VAL A 119 -7.66 -3.72 -23.86
C VAL A 119 -7.60 -5.00 -24.69
N GLU A 120 -6.64 -5.06 -25.61
CA GLU A 120 -6.17 -6.27 -26.28
C GLU A 120 -4.65 -6.27 -26.20
N ASP A 121 -4.08 -7.12 -25.35
CA ASP A 121 -2.65 -7.13 -25.04
C ASP A 121 -2.05 -8.53 -24.96
N ASN A 122 -1.01 -8.78 -25.76
CA ASN A 122 -0.23 -10.01 -25.68
C ASN A 122 1.28 -9.75 -25.50
N ILE A 123 1.67 -8.54 -25.08
CA ILE A 123 3.04 -8.22 -24.69
C ILE A 123 3.21 -8.62 -23.22
N ALA A 124 4.06 -9.60 -22.93
CA ALA A 124 4.34 -9.98 -21.54
C ALA A 124 5.25 -8.94 -20.88
N ASP A 125 4.84 -8.46 -19.71
CA ASP A 125 5.50 -7.41 -18.96
C ASP A 125 5.84 -7.88 -17.53
N ASN A 126 6.92 -8.67 -17.43
CA ASN A 126 7.35 -9.24 -16.17
C ASN A 126 8.03 -8.20 -15.29
N LEU A 127 7.80 -8.29 -13.98
CA LEU A 127 8.30 -7.36 -12.98
C LEU A 127 9.07 -8.09 -11.87
N LEU A 128 9.64 -7.30 -10.96
CA LEU A 128 10.11 -7.71 -9.65
C LEU A 128 9.20 -7.12 -8.59
N GLN A 129 8.55 -7.97 -7.79
CA GLN A 129 7.67 -7.53 -6.71
C GLN A 129 8.28 -7.86 -5.35
N TRP A 130 8.17 -6.93 -4.41
CA TRP A 130 8.60 -7.20 -3.04
C TRP A 130 7.56 -8.05 -2.32
N VAL A 131 7.96 -9.23 -1.86
CA VAL A 131 7.09 -10.16 -1.13
C VAL A 131 7.66 -10.37 0.27
N GLN A 132 6.80 -10.24 1.29
CA GLN A 132 7.15 -10.53 2.68
C GLN A 132 6.02 -11.26 3.37
N ARG A 133 6.33 -12.37 4.04
CA ARG A 133 5.38 -13.08 4.89
C ARG A 133 5.39 -12.51 6.31
N PRO A 134 4.28 -12.62 7.06
CA PRO A 134 4.25 -12.22 8.47
C PRO A 134 5.42 -12.83 9.25
N GLY A 135 6.15 -11.98 9.98
CA GLY A 135 7.29 -12.43 10.81
C GLY A 135 8.56 -12.85 10.06
N SER A 136 8.59 -12.72 8.74
CA SER A 136 9.77 -13.02 7.90
C SER A 136 10.47 -11.75 7.39
N ILE A 137 11.65 -11.90 6.80
CA ILE A 137 12.33 -10.82 6.07
C ILE A 137 11.80 -10.81 4.63
N GLY A 138 11.47 -9.64 4.10
CA GLY A 138 11.01 -9.51 2.72
C GLY A 138 12.12 -9.64 1.69
N GLY A 139 11.74 -9.85 0.43
CA GLY A 139 12.67 -9.85 -0.69
C GLY A 139 12.00 -9.60 -2.03
N LEU A 140 12.79 -9.18 -3.02
CA LEU A 140 12.34 -9.10 -4.41
C LEU A 140 12.14 -10.51 -4.97
N GLN A 141 10.98 -10.74 -5.57
CA GLN A 141 10.64 -11.97 -6.26
C GLN A 141 10.20 -11.65 -7.69
N PRO A 142 10.54 -12.51 -8.67
CA PRO A 142 9.98 -12.42 -10.01
C PRO A 142 8.46 -12.45 -9.96
N PHE A 143 7.85 -11.55 -10.71
CA PHE A 143 6.42 -11.51 -10.99
C PHE A 143 6.24 -11.69 -12.50
N ASP A 144 5.74 -12.86 -12.90
CA ASP A 144 5.42 -13.12 -14.29
C ASP A 144 4.07 -12.50 -14.63
N ASP A 145 4.02 -11.73 -15.71
CA ASP A 145 2.77 -11.12 -16.19
C ASP A 145 1.73 -12.21 -16.48
N PRO A 146 0.58 -12.20 -15.79
CA PRO A 146 -0.47 -13.16 -16.03
C PRO A 146 -1.15 -13.01 -17.41
N LEU A 147 -0.89 -11.92 -18.14
CA LEU A 147 -1.52 -11.55 -19.42
C LEU A 147 -3.04 -11.55 -19.33
N LEU A 148 -3.58 -10.92 -18.27
CA LEU A 148 -5.03 -10.89 -18.00
C LEU A 148 -5.82 -10.03 -18.99
N THR A 149 -5.12 -9.23 -19.79
CA THR A 149 -5.66 -8.19 -20.65
C THR A 149 -5.59 -8.53 -22.14
N GLY A 150 -5.43 -9.83 -22.46
CA GLY A 150 -5.44 -10.40 -23.81
C GLY A 150 -6.58 -9.94 -24.71
N ASN A 151 -7.79 -9.87 -24.15
CA ASN A 151 -8.94 -9.20 -24.75
C ASN A 151 -9.97 -8.98 -23.63
N THR A 152 -9.93 -7.81 -23.01
CA THR A 152 -10.53 -7.63 -21.69
C THR A 152 -11.10 -6.23 -21.53
N LEU A 153 -12.30 -6.15 -20.94
CA LEU A 153 -12.83 -4.89 -20.44
C LEU A 153 -12.46 -4.77 -18.96
N VAL A 154 -11.64 -3.77 -18.64
CA VAL A 154 -11.16 -3.51 -17.28
C VAL A 154 -11.87 -2.29 -16.72
N ASN A 155 -12.39 -2.42 -15.51
CA ASN A 155 -13.05 -1.36 -14.75
C ASN A 155 -12.32 -1.21 -13.42
N GLN A 156 -11.76 -0.02 -13.17
CA GLN A 156 -11.02 0.31 -11.96
C GLN A 156 -11.68 1.52 -11.31
N SER A 157 -12.03 1.41 -10.04
CA SER A 157 -12.69 2.45 -9.29
C SER A 157 -12.01 2.62 -7.94
N PHE A 158 -11.87 3.86 -7.51
CA PHE A 158 -11.35 4.20 -6.19
C PHE A 158 -12.17 5.34 -5.60
N VAL A 159 -12.46 5.25 -4.31
CA VAL A 159 -13.08 6.31 -3.53
C VAL A 159 -12.33 6.48 -2.22
N GLY A 160 -11.85 7.70 -1.97
CA GLY A 160 -11.20 8.10 -0.74
C GLY A 160 -12.04 9.13 0.00
N TYR A 161 -12.19 8.94 1.31
CA TYR A 161 -12.85 9.87 2.21
C TYR A 161 -11.98 10.14 3.43
N LYS A 162 -11.77 11.41 3.75
CA LYS A 162 -11.03 11.86 4.93
C LYS A 162 -11.85 12.85 5.72
N TYR A 163 -12.09 12.53 6.98
CA TYR A 163 -12.78 13.38 7.92
C TYR A 163 -11.85 13.78 9.06
N THR A 164 -11.83 15.06 9.42
CA THR A 164 -11.07 15.56 10.56
C THR A 164 -11.94 16.49 11.39
N ARG A 165 -12.10 16.17 12.68
CA ARG A 165 -12.86 17.01 13.63
C ARG A 165 -12.20 17.00 15.00
N GLY A 166 -11.75 18.17 15.44
CA GLY A 166 -10.92 18.27 16.65
C GLY A 166 -9.66 17.43 16.47
N ASN A 167 -9.42 16.49 17.39
CA ASN A 167 -8.28 15.60 17.30
C ASN A 167 -8.57 14.33 16.49
N LEU A 168 -9.84 13.96 16.26
CA LEU A 168 -10.21 12.78 15.51
C LEU A 168 -9.85 12.96 14.03
N THR A 169 -9.13 11.98 13.48
CA THR A 169 -9.09 11.77 12.03
C THR A 169 -9.62 10.40 11.71
N PHE A 170 -10.47 10.34 10.69
CA PHE A 170 -10.98 9.13 10.11
C PHE A 170 -10.69 9.15 8.61
N VAL A 171 -10.20 8.04 8.08
CA VAL A 171 -10.04 7.81 6.64
C VAL A 171 -10.73 6.53 6.26
N ASN A 172 -11.48 6.58 5.17
CA ASN A 172 -12.00 5.42 4.47
C ASN A 172 -11.46 5.43 3.04
N LYS A 173 -11.01 4.26 2.56
CA LYS A 173 -10.62 4.05 1.17
C LYS A 173 -11.33 2.81 0.66
N PHE A 174 -11.83 2.88 -0.56
CA PHE A 174 -12.42 1.77 -1.29
C PHE A 174 -11.77 1.67 -2.66
N ARG A 175 -11.34 0.48 -3.05
CA ARG A 175 -10.85 0.15 -4.39
C ARG A 175 -11.64 -1.04 -4.95
N LEU A 176 -11.96 -0.96 -6.23
CA LEU A 176 -12.59 -2.01 -7.00
C LEU A 176 -11.87 -2.12 -8.33
N ASP A 177 -11.34 -3.29 -8.64
CA ASP A 177 -10.90 -3.61 -9.99
C ASP A 177 -11.72 -4.80 -10.49
N HIS A 178 -12.16 -4.76 -11.74
CA HIS A 178 -12.92 -5.84 -12.37
C HIS A 178 -12.45 -6.05 -13.80
N PHE A 179 -12.10 -7.29 -14.11
CA PHE A 179 -11.64 -7.73 -15.41
C PHE A 179 -12.70 -8.65 -15.99
N LYS A 180 -13.31 -8.21 -17.09
CA LYS A 180 -14.25 -9.00 -17.86
C LYS A 180 -13.58 -9.51 -19.12
N GLN A 181 -13.35 -10.81 -19.19
CA GLN A 181 -12.72 -11.47 -20.33
C GLN A 181 -13.67 -11.52 -21.53
N ARG A 182 -13.13 -11.41 -22.74
CA ARG A 182 -13.90 -11.43 -24.00
C ARG A 182 -13.28 -12.40 -25.00
N ASP A 183 -14.14 -12.98 -25.85
CA ASP A 183 -13.75 -13.88 -26.94
C ASP A 183 -12.74 -14.95 -26.50
N ASP A 184 -11.69 -15.18 -27.28
CA ASP A 184 -10.65 -16.20 -27.02
C ASP A 184 -9.98 -16.08 -25.64
N ALA A 185 -9.99 -14.90 -25.01
CA ALA A 185 -9.46 -14.74 -23.65
C ALA A 185 -10.38 -15.40 -22.61
N ALA A 186 -11.69 -15.40 -22.82
CA ALA A 186 -12.68 -16.02 -21.94
C ALA A 186 -12.60 -17.57 -21.97
N ASP A 187 -12.03 -18.14 -23.04
CA ASP A 187 -11.77 -19.58 -23.11
C ASP A 187 -10.58 -20.02 -22.23
N ARG A 188 -9.68 -19.08 -21.88
CA ARG A 188 -8.44 -19.36 -21.14
C ARG A 188 -8.48 -18.86 -19.71
N LEU A 189 -9.16 -17.73 -19.47
CA LEU A 189 -9.20 -17.02 -18.21
C LEU A 189 -10.65 -16.75 -17.80
N ARG A 190 -10.90 -16.76 -16.49
CA ARG A 190 -12.18 -16.34 -15.92
C ARG A 190 -12.18 -14.84 -15.65
N ASP A 191 -13.38 -14.27 -15.58
CA ASP A 191 -13.58 -12.93 -15.03
C ASP A 191 -13.00 -12.88 -13.61
N SER A 192 -12.30 -11.80 -13.30
CA SER A 192 -11.68 -11.57 -12.00
C SER A 192 -12.08 -10.22 -11.42
N ALA A 193 -12.03 -10.12 -10.09
CA ALA A 193 -12.32 -8.88 -9.41
C ALA A 193 -11.48 -8.77 -8.14
N PHE A 194 -11.09 -7.54 -7.82
CA PHE A 194 -10.48 -7.16 -6.56
C PHE A 194 -11.37 -6.13 -5.87
N TYR A 195 -11.61 -6.34 -4.58
CA TYR A 195 -12.29 -5.42 -3.68
C TYR A 195 -11.33 -5.13 -2.53
N GLY A 196 -11.07 -3.86 -2.26
CA GLY A 196 -10.24 -3.42 -1.14
C GLY A 196 -10.96 -2.34 -0.35
N VAL A 197 -11.05 -2.51 0.96
CA VAL A 197 -11.58 -1.49 1.88
C VAL A 197 -10.54 -1.25 2.99
N ILE A 198 -10.23 0.02 3.24
CA ILE A 198 -9.48 0.44 4.43
C ILE A 198 -10.34 1.40 5.23
N ASN A 199 -10.41 1.17 6.53
CA ASN A 199 -10.90 2.15 7.49
C ASN A 199 -9.79 2.42 8.50
N LYS A 200 -9.47 3.67 8.78
CA LYS A 200 -8.49 4.00 9.83
C LYS A 200 -8.88 5.24 10.60
N ALA A 201 -8.64 5.21 11.91
CA ALA A 201 -8.92 6.31 12.81
C ALA A 201 -7.77 6.53 13.79
N ASP A 202 -7.46 7.81 14.04
CA ASP A 202 -6.57 8.24 15.13
C ASP A 202 -7.27 9.27 16.02
N TYR A 203 -6.93 9.28 17.31
CA TYR A 203 -7.39 10.31 18.24
C TYR A 203 -6.29 10.68 19.24
N PRO A 204 -5.29 11.50 18.85
CA PRO A 204 -4.28 11.97 19.79
C PRO A 204 -4.91 12.84 20.89
N PHE A 205 -4.59 12.57 22.15
CA PHE A 205 -5.01 13.40 23.29
C PHE A 205 -3.92 13.50 24.35
N SER A 206 -3.89 14.61 25.06
CA SER A 206 -2.90 14.84 26.12
C SER A 206 -3.43 14.43 27.48
N ILE A 207 -2.61 13.75 28.26
CA ILE A 207 -2.84 13.49 29.69
C ILE A 207 -1.86 14.33 30.50
N GLY A 208 -2.38 15.16 31.40
CA GLY A 208 -1.57 16.11 32.15
C GLY A 208 -0.96 17.17 31.23
N ARG A 209 0.22 17.68 31.58
CA ARG A 209 0.87 18.77 30.83
C ARG A 209 1.77 18.31 29.69
N ASN A 210 2.19 17.04 29.70
CA ASN A 210 3.36 16.63 28.92
C ASN A 210 3.19 15.28 28.21
N ILE A 211 2.23 14.42 28.58
CA ILE A 211 2.10 13.08 27.99
C ILE A 211 1.08 13.13 26.86
N THR A 212 1.42 12.58 25.70
CA THR A 212 0.49 12.42 24.58
C THR A 212 0.17 10.94 24.40
N LEU A 213 -1.11 10.58 24.48
CA LEU A 213 -1.61 9.27 24.10
C LEU A 213 -2.22 9.31 22.71
N ILE A 214 -1.95 8.27 21.92
CA ILE A 214 -2.40 8.15 20.53
C ILE A 214 -3.01 6.76 20.34
N PRO A 215 -4.30 6.57 20.67
CA PRO A 215 -5.05 5.42 20.22
C PRO A 215 -5.26 5.48 18.71
N ARG A 216 -5.13 4.32 18.08
CA ARG A 216 -5.28 4.11 16.65
C ARG A 216 -6.03 2.82 16.37
N TRP A 217 -6.84 2.84 15.33
CA TRP A 217 -7.50 1.68 14.78
C TRP A 217 -7.34 1.70 13.26
N LYS A 218 -7.04 0.55 12.66
CA LYS A 218 -7.02 0.34 11.22
C LYS A 218 -7.64 -1.02 10.90
N ASN A 219 -8.63 -1.00 10.04
CA ASN A 219 -9.26 -2.17 9.45
C ASN A 219 -8.86 -2.22 7.97
N MET A 220 -8.49 -3.40 7.47
CA MET A 220 -8.25 -3.65 6.06
C MET A 220 -8.99 -4.92 5.66
N TRP A 221 -9.84 -4.84 4.65
CA TRP A 221 -10.50 -6.01 4.08
C TRP A 221 -10.19 -6.07 2.60
N ARG A 222 -9.73 -7.22 2.13
CA ARG A 222 -9.53 -7.48 0.71
C ARG A 222 -10.20 -8.77 0.27
N LYS A 223 -10.77 -8.75 -0.93
CA LYS A 223 -11.27 -9.93 -1.60
C LYS A 223 -10.81 -9.92 -3.05
N ARG A 224 -10.20 -11.00 -3.51
CA ARG A 224 -9.78 -11.18 -4.91
C ARG A 224 -10.28 -12.52 -5.43
N THR A 225 -10.99 -12.50 -6.55
CA THR A 225 -11.26 -13.72 -7.31
C THR A 225 -10.17 -13.91 -8.34
N GLN A 226 -9.71 -15.14 -8.51
CA GLN A 226 -8.59 -15.40 -9.41
C GLN A 226 -9.06 -15.76 -10.83
N PRO A 227 -8.32 -15.31 -11.86
CA PRO A 227 -8.64 -15.60 -13.25
C PRO A 227 -8.35 -17.06 -13.63
N ARG A 228 -7.46 -17.75 -12.89
CA ARG A 228 -7.13 -19.17 -13.09
C ARG A 228 -7.58 -19.98 -11.89
N ALA A 229 -8.27 -21.10 -12.15
CA ALA A 229 -8.83 -21.95 -11.09
C ALA A 229 -7.79 -22.63 -10.17
N VAL A 230 -6.53 -22.71 -10.60
CA VAL A 230 -5.43 -23.24 -9.78
C VAL A 230 -4.97 -22.25 -8.71
N GLN A 231 -5.25 -20.96 -8.91
CA GLN A 231 -4.89 -19.91 -7.96
C GLN A 231 -5.97 -19.83 -6.89
N LEU A 232 -5.56 -19.58 -5.66
CA LEU A 232 -6.47 -19.42 -4.54
C LEU A 232 -7.08 -18.02 -4.56
N ASP A 233 -8.41 -17.99 -4.45
CA ASP A 233 -9.12 -16.76 -4.12
C ASP A 233 -8.59 -16.20 -2.79
N ILE A 234 -8.64 -14.89 -2.65
CA ILE A 234 -8.22 -14.18 -1.44
C ILE A 234 -9.47 -13.62 -0.79
N ASN A 235 -9.62 -13.79 0.51
CA ASN A 235 -10.63 -13.11 1.31
C ASN A 235 -10.10 -12.92 2.73
N GLU A 236 -9.53 -11.75 2.97
CA GLU A 236 -8.74 -11.48 4.16
C GLU A 236 -9.21 -10.23 4.86
N LEU A 237 -9.18 -10.28 6.19
CA LEU A 237 -9.55 -9.19 7.08
C LEU A 237 -8.47 -9.00 8.15
N SER A 238 -7.91 -7.79 8.22
CA SER A 238 -6.96 -7.38 9.25
C SER A 238 -7.59 -6.29 10.12
N GLU A 239 -7.72 -6.57 11.41
CA GLU A 239 -8.11 -5.59 12.43
C GLU A 239 -6.90 -5.24 13.29
N ILE A 240 -6.45 -3.99 13.19
CA ILE A 240 -5.23 -3.50 13.83
C ILE A 240 -5.60 -2.43 14.85
N PHE A 241 -5.20 -2.63 16.10
CA PHE A 241 -5.36 -1.69 17.19
C PHE A 241 -3.99 -1.32 17.73
N SER A 242 -3.69 -0.04 17.86
CA SER A 242 -2.46 0.39 18.53
C SER A 242 -2.69 1.54 19.48
N LEU A 243 -1.87 1.58 20.52
CA LEU A 243 -1.83 2.66 21.50
C LEU A 243 -0.37 3.03 21.71
N SER A 244 -0.04 4.30 21.45
CA SER A 244 1.27 4.85 21.77
C SER A 244 1.17 5.95 22.81
N ALA A 245 2.20 6.04 23.65
CA ALA A 245 2.38 7.07 24.65
C ALA A 245 3.74 7.76 24.42
N VAL A 246 3.73 9.09 24.36
CA VAL A 246 4.94 9.90 24.17
C VAL A 246 5.20 10.71 25.42
N PHE A 247 6.36 10.48 26.04
CA PHE A 247 6.83 11.12 27.27
C PHE A 247 8.02 12.04 26.94
N PRO A 248 7.89 13.37 27.03
CA PRO A 248 9.04 14.26 26.94
C PRO A 248 9.87 14.10 28.21
N VAL A 249 11.16 13.81 28.05
CA VAL A 249 12.09 13.64 29.17
C VAL A 249 12.91 14.92 29.37
N LEU A 250 13.49 15.44 28.29
CA LEU A 250 14.20 16.72 28.24
C LEU A 250 13.74 17.52 27.03
N THR A 251 14.21 18.77 26.90
CA THR A 251 13.85 19.68 25.80
C THR A 251 14.06 19.08 24.40
N ARG A 252 14.99 18.13 24.27
CA ARG A 252 15.32 17.45 23.00
C ARG A 252 15.34 15.92 23.13
N SER A 253 14.67 15.37 24.14
CA SER A 253 14.56 13.91 24.28
C SER A 253 13.17 13.47 24.68
N ARG A 254 12.76 12.32 24.15
CA ARG A 254 11.47 11.71 24.45
C ARG A 254 11.60 10.20 24.54
N VAL A 255 10.73 9.60 25.33
CA VAL A 255 10.50 8.17 25.35
C VAL A 255 9.14 7.91 24.71
N GLU A 256 9.10 6.95 23.80
CA GLU A 256 7.90 6.46 23.16
C GLU A 256 7.67 5.01 23.59
N VAL A 257 6.46 4.71 24.05
CA VAL A 257 6.03 3.36 24.41
C VAL A 257 4.81 3.03 23.58
N GLY A 258 4.78 1.86 22.98
CA GLY A 258 3.70 1.42 22.11
C GLY A 258 3.30 -0.02 22.35
N VAL A 259 2.00 -0.28 22.23
CA VAL A 259 1.44 -1.62 22.03
C VAL A 259 0.63 -1.64 20.74
N GLU A 260 0.73 -2.71 19.97
CA GLU A 260 -0.09 -2.98 18.79
C GLU A 260 -0.60 -4.42 18.83
N ALA A 261 -1.82 -4.64 18.39
CA ALA A 261 -2.39 -5.96 18.16
C ALA A 261 -3.01 -6.00 16.77
N ILE A 262 -2.75 -7.08 16.03
CA ILE A 262 -3.39 -7.40 14.76
C ILE A 262 -4.18 -8.69 14.92
N ILE A 263 -5.43 -8.69 14.49
CA ILE A 263 -6.27 -9.88 14.36
C ILE A 263 -6.47 -10.08 12.86
N PHE A 264 -5.85 -11.12 12.32
CA PHE A 264 -5.94 -11.49 10.91
C PHE A 264 -6.90 -12.67 10.75
N ARG A 265 -7.81 -12.57 9.78
CA ARG A 265 -8.76 -13.61 9.42
C ARG A 265 -8.67 -13.88 7.93
N ASN A 266 -8.39 -15.13 7.57
CA ASN A 266 -8.51 -15.65 6.23
C ASN A 266 -9.83 -16.43 6.12
N ALA A 267 -10.78 -15.89 5.36
CA ALA A 267 -12.09 -16.50 5.16
C ALA A 267 -12.11 -17.53 4.01
N VAL A 268 -10.94 -17.97 3.56
CA VAL A 268 -10.75 -19.06 2.61
C VAL A 268 -10.39 -20.32 3.39
N ALA A 269 -10.95 -21.47 3.01
CA ALA A 269 -10.65 -22.74 3.65
C ALA A 269 -9.17 -23.08 3.47
N ILE A 270 -8.56 -23.69 4.51
CA ILE A 270 -7.18 -24.18 4.45
C ILE A 270 -7.07 -25.17 3.27
N PRO A 271 -6.27 -24.88 2.24
CA PRO A 271 -6.13 -25.75 1.08
C PRO A 271 -5.30 -27.00 1.43
N ASP A 272 -5.57 -28.09 0.72
CA ASP A 272 -4.80 -29.33 0.76
C ASP A 272 -4.41 -29.74 -0.67
N PRO A 273 -3.12 -29.72 -1.05
CA PRO A 273 -1.94 -29.43 -0.20
C PRO A 273 -1.84 -27.95 0.19
N LEU A 274 -1.22 -27.68 1.35
CA LEU A 274 -0.99 -26.33 1.85
C LEU A 274 0.04 -25.59 0.96
N PRO A 275 -0.36 -24.55 0.22
CA PRO A 275 0.56 -23.81 -0.62
C PRO A 275 1.39 -22.83 0.22
N PRO A 276 2.58 -22.46 -0.25
CA PRO A 276 3.44 -21.55 0.48
C PRO A 276 2.82 -20.16 0.68
N GLU A 277 1.96 -19.69 -0.22
CA GLU A 277 1.36 -18.35 -0.13
C GLU A 277 0.19 -18.26 0.87
N TYR A 278 -0.35 -19.39 1.33
CA TYR A 278 -1.48 -19.38 2.25
C TYR A 278 -1.05 -18.90 3.65
N ILE A 279 -1.80 -17.96 4.20
CA ILE A 279 -1.64 -17.46 5.57
C ILE A 279 -2.90 -17.85 6.35
N ASP A 280 -2.73 -18.57 7.45
CA ASP A 280 -3.82 -18.94 8.36
C ASP A 280 -4.23 -17.76 9.25
N ASP A 281 -5.40 -17.88 9.89
CA ASP A 281 -5.84 -16.95 10.93
C ASP A 281 -4.74 -16.79 12.00
N PHE A 282 -4.44 -15.54 12.39
CA PHE A 282 -3.47 -15.30 13.45
C PHE A 282 -3.81 -14.09 14.31
N ILE A 283 -3.23 -14.07 15.51
CA ILE A 283 -3.20 -12.89 16.38
C ILE A 283 -1.73 -12.49 16.56
N GLY A 284 -1.40 -11.30 16.09
CA GLY A 284 -0.09 -10.68 16.28
C GLY A 284 -0.13 -9.64 17.40
N ARG A 285 0.93 -9.55 18.19
CA ARG A 285 1.08 -8.61 19.30
C ARG A 285 2.48 -8.04 19.30
N VAL A 286 2.56 -6.72 19.41
CA VAL A 286 3.83 -6.01 19.43
C VAL A 286 3.87 -5.08 20.63
N PHE A 287 4.99 -5.11 21.34
CA PHE A 287 5.36 -4.12 22.34
C PHE A 287 6.64 -3.43 21.91
N THR A 288 6.72 -2.11 22.05
CA THR A 288 7.92 -1.35 21.69
C THR A 288 8.18 -0.24 22.71
N VAL A 289 9.44 -0.04 23.04
CA VAL A 289 9.94 1.12 23.79
C VAL A 289 11.11 1.71 23.03
N GLN A 290 11.08 3.02 22.83
CA GLN A 290 12.13 3.76 22.14
C GLN A 290 12.47 5.04 22.89
N TYR A 291 13.75 5.27 23.11
CA TYR A 291 14.29 6.56 23.51
C TYR A 291 14.81 7.29 22.26
N THR A 292 14.35 8.53 22.06
CA THR A 292 14.78 9.38 20.96
C THR A 292 15.46 10.62 21.52
N ASN A 293 16.65 10.95 21.01
CA ASN A 293 17.37 12.18 21.34
C ASN A 293 17.80 12.91 20.06
N ARG A 294 17.58 14.23 20.03
CA ARG A 294 17.97 15.08 18.91
C ARG A 294 19.02 16.10 19.34
N VAL A 295 20.17 16.11 18.69
CA VAL A 295 21.30 17.00 18.98
C VAL A 295 21.67 17.77 17.72
N GLN A 296 22.07 19.03 17.88
CA GLN A 296 22.69 19.80 16.81
C GLN A 296 24.20 19.77 17.01
N TYR A 297 24.95 19.35 16.00
CA TYR A 297 26.40 19.27 16.05
C TYR A 297 27.00 19.68 14.70
N GLN A 298 27.85 20.72 14.70
CA GLN A 298 28.59 21.18 13.51
C GLN A 298 27.71 21.47 12.28
N GLY A 299 26.52 22.05 12.46
CA GLY A 299 25.57 22.34 11.37
C GLY A 299 24.69 21.16 10.94
N TYR A 300 24.86 19.99 11.56
CA TYR A 300 24.02 18.81 11.35
C TYR A 300 23.01 18.64 12.49
N SER A 301 21.80 18.22 12.14
CA SER A 301 20.82 17.69 13.09
C SER A 301 21.00 16.17 13.16
N VAL A 302 21.48 15.68 14.30
CA VAL A 302 21.64 14.25 14.59
C VAL A 302 20.47 13.77 15.43
N THR A 303 19.75 12.76 14.96
CA THR A 303 18.71 12.06 15.72
C THR A 303 19.20 10.65 16.03
N SER A 304 19.21 10.29 17.31
CA SER A 304 19.51 8.94 17.79
C SER A 304 18.24 8.31 18.34
N ASN A 305 17.92 7.11 17.86
CA ASN A 305 16.88 6.25 18.42
C ASN A 305 17.56 5.02 19.04
N VAL A 306 17.17 4.67 20.25
CA VAL A 306 17.58 3.42 20.89
C VAL A 306 16.32 2.77 21.45
N GLY A 307 16.09 1.51 21.12
CA GLY A 307 14.86 0.86 21.52
C GLY A 307 14.93 -0.65 21.54
N PHE A 308 13.84 -1.24 22.01
CA PHE A 308 13.59 -2.66 21.90
C PHE A 308 12.14 -2.91 21.51
N GLN A 309 11.92 -3.99 20.79
CA GLN A 309 10.63 -4.46 20.33
C GLN A 309 10.50 -5.95 20.62
N VAL A 310 9.32 -6.35 21.09
CA VAL A 310 8.92 -7.75 21.23
C VAL A 310 7.72 -7.94 20.32
N ASN A 311 7.76 -8.95 19.45
CA ASN A 311 6.73 -9.30 18.50
C ASN A 311 6.39 -10.78 18.63
N ASP A 312 5.11 -11.08 18.83
CA ASP A 312 4.58 -12.44 18.93
C ASP A 312 3.43 -12.60 17.93
N ILE A 313 3.49 -13.64 17.10
CA ILE A 313 2.45 -14.02 16.14
C ILE A 313 2.03 -15.46 16.45
N ASN A 314 0.76 -15.64 16.80
CA ASN A 314 0.18 -16.96 17.08
C ASN A 314 -0.87 -17.31 16.04
N PHE A 315 -0.65 -18.39 15.30
CA PHE A 315 -1.56 -18.92 14.30
C PHE A 315 -2.62 -19.82 14.95
N ALA A 316 -3.82 -19.84 14.38
CA ALA A 316 -4.97 -20.53 14.95
C ALA A 316 -4.87 -22.05 14.78
N ASN A 317 -4.51 -22.51 13.57
CA ASN A 317 -4.44 -23.92 13.20
C ASN A 317 -3.02 -24.36 12.86
N LEU A 318 -2.20 -23.47 12.29
CA LEU A 318 -0.80 -23.74 11.90
C LEU A 318 0.19 -23.31 12.98
N THR A 319 0.08 -23.90 14.18
CA THR A 319 0.89 -23.49 15.36
C THR A 319 2.40 -23.71 15.19
N ASP A 320 2.80 -24.55 14.23
CA ASP A 320 4.20 -24.72 13.82
C ASP A 320 4.77 -23.48 13.12
N GLN A 321 3.92 -22.56 12.69
CA GLN A 321 4.30 -21.27 12.09
C GLN A 321 4.37 -20.14 13.12
N ASP A 322 4.09 -20.38 14.41
CA ASP A 322 4.17 -19.35 15.45
C ASP A 322 5.54 -18.67 15.48
N VAL A 323 5.55 -17.35 15.56
CA VAL A 323 6.78 -16.54 15.55
C VAL A 323 6.86 -15.71 16.83
N SER A 324 8.01 -15.75 17.51
CA SER A 324 8.32 -14.85 18.62
C SER A 324 9.71 -14.26 18.42
N ASN A 325 9.76 -12.94 18.23
CA ASN A 325 10.97 -12.20 17.91
C ASN A 325 11.18 -11.06 18.90
N THR A 326 12.38 -10.93 19.43
CA THR A 326 12.81 -9.78 20.23
C THR A 326 13.96 -9.08 19.52
N ILE A 327 13.80 -7.79 19.25
CA ILE A 327 14.77 -6.98 18.52
C ILE A 327 15.19 -5.82 19.43
N ALA A 328 16.49 -5.63 19.59
CA ALA A 328 17.06 -4.40 20.14
C ALA A 328 17.71 -3.63 18.99
N PHE A 329 17.49 -2.32 18.92
CA PHE A 329 17.95 -1.51 17.81
C PHE A 329 18.54 -0.18 18.26
N ILE A 330 19.47 0.32 17.43
CA ILE A 330 20.07 1.63 17.54
C ILE A 330 20.08 2.23 16.13
N GLU A 331 19.43 3.37 15.96
CA GLU A 331 19.39 4.10 14.69
C GLU A 331 20.00 5.48 14.88
N LEU A 332 20.78 5.92 13.89
CA LEU A 332 21.42 7.22 13.87
C LEU A 332 21.15 7.87 12.52
N TYR A 333 20.42 8.98 12.56
CA TYR A 333 20.16 9.81 11.38
C TYR A 333 20.95 11.10 11.52
N ALA A 334 21.66 11.50 10.47
CA ALA A 334 22.35 12.78 10.39
C ALA A 334 21.99 13.49 9.09
N GLY A 335 21.47 14.72 9.19
CA GLY A 335 21.08 15.53 8.05
C GLY A 335 21.47 17.00 8.22
N LEU A 336 21.69 17.69 7.10
CA LEU A 336 21.83 19.14 7.07
C LEU A 336 20.48 19.79 7.39
N GLU A 337 20.51 20.91 8.09
CA GLU A 337 19.31 21.56 8.62
C GLU A 337 18.34 21.99 7.50
N GLU A 338 17.14 21.40 7.47
CA GLU A 338 15.97 22.08 6.93
C GLU A 338 15.10 22.47 8.12
N GLU A 339 14.97 23.77 8.32
CA GLU A 339 14.25 24.38 9.42
C GLU A 339 12.75 24.08 9.30
N ARG A 340 12.29 22.95 9.86
CA ARG A 340 10.89 22.73 10.21
C ARG A 340 10.74 22.59 11.72
N LEU A 341 10.65 23.75 12.36
CA LEU A 341 10.08 23.92 13.69
C LEU A 341 8.65 23.35 13.71
N GLY A 342 8.40 22.29 14.49
CA GLY A 342 7.03 21.89 14.86
C GLY A 342 6.60 20.43 14.65
N GLY A 343 7.51 19.49 14.41
CA GLY A 343 7.15 18.08 14.26
C GLY A 343 6.47 17.50 15.52
N ARG A 344 5.13 17.42 15.49
CA ARG A 344 4.33 16.57 16.38
C ARG A 344 4.84 15.12 16.31
N PRO A 345 4.68 14.30 17.36
CA PRO A 345 5.04 12.88 17.30
C PRO A 345 4.32 12.24 16.12
N ALA A 346 5.07 11.54 15.24
CA ALA A 346 4.60 11.07 13.95
C ALA A 346 3.63 12.06 13.29
N GLU A 347 4.15 13.09 12.60
CA GLU A 347 3.33 13.84 11.66
C GLU A 347 2.46 12.85 10.87
N ARG A 348 1.23 13.24 10.56
CA ARG A 348 0.30 12.51 9.69
C ARG A 348 0.83 12.37 8.25
N ARG A 349 2.10 12.04 8.06
CA ARG A 349 2.72 11.54 6.83
C ARG A 349 1.98 10.24 6.50
N GLY A 350 1.55 10.08 5.24
CA GLY A 350 0.66 8.98 4.83
C GLY A 350 -0.85 9.21 4.99
N TRP A 351 -1.29 10.38 5.48
CA TRP A 351 -2.72 10.78 5.46
C TRP A 351 -3.07 11.71 4.30
N SER A 352 -2.12 12.03 3.42
CA SER A 352 -2.47 12.36 2.05
C SER A 352 -3.07 11.11 1.41
N PHE A 353 -3.96 11.34 0.48
CA PHE A 353 -4.60 10.26 -0.23
C PHE A 353 -3.60 9.40 -0.99
#